data_AF-A0A957LR46-F1
#
_entry.id   AF-A0A957LR46-F1
#
_cell.length_a   1.000
_cell.length_b   1.000
_cell.length_c   1.000
_cell.angle_alpha   90.00
_cell.angle_beta   90.00
_cell.angle_gamma   90.00
#
_symmetry.space_group_name_H-M   'P 1'
#
loop_
_entity.id
_entity.type
_entity.pdbx_description
1 polymer ?
#
loop_
_entity_poly.entity_id
_entity_poly.type
_entity_poly.pdbx_seq_one_letter_code
_entity_poly.pdbx_strand_id
1 'polypeptide(L)'
;MRRKLTAGALICIAAAIIGYAGFIATATDAVAGDARPAVEQACSGAECAQPDSAAAPLFLPYIGNGDEPIGTTDHDDDDDHHRPTATPAKTPTPTPTQRPQPTPSATPPSQGGIPEHLAITSYEGPKTCVACHAEEANGALHSIHIQWKGDTPDVPNIPDATGKWEQVNTYCTAPAPADFACRSCHASTGKVANLTEEDVDCLVCHQDKYQRSLGPLNDPVSVVDWTGQTRTYQFPRKNALGEYEMLPRYDLMAPGTTMEALAQSVHLPTRTSCLRCHATAGGGDGTKRGDLNKTSANPSVTSDFHMSPNGANLLCQDCHQTENHQIPGRGIDLRPSEGGAEPACTDCHKQAPHSNSGLNQHTSRVACQTCHIPTYGKDTGTEMSRDWTEPEWNPGGCQGQGAWIGTEVREIDVKPEYRFWNGQSYVYDSRQPITADPDGVYTMARALGSIDDGKIYPIKVHYS
;
A
#
# COMPACT_ATOMS: atom_id res chain seq x y z
N MET A 1 30.03 33.04 -44.83
CA MET A 1 31.20 33.81 -44.39
C MET A 1 31.73 33.20 -43.10
N ARG A 2 32.97 32.72 -43.12
CA ARG A 2 33.68 32.08 -42.01
C ARG A 2 34.22 33.15 -41.06
N ARG A 3 34.19 32.91 -39.74
CA ARG A 3 35.28 33.31 -38.83
C ARG A 3 35.46 32.27 -37.72
N LYS A 4 36.64 31.65 -37.76
CA LYS A 4 37.33 30.93 -36.69
C LYS A 4 38.01 31.94 -35.76
N LEU A 5 38.31 31.52 -34.52
CA LEU A 5 39.44 31.87 -33.61
C LEU A 5 39.02 31.35 -32.21
N THR A 6 39.81 30.75 -31.32
CA THR A 6 41.13 30.08 -31.27
C THR A 6 41.23 29.40 -29.90
N ALA A 7 42.20 28.51 -29.75
CA ALA A 7 42.49 27.66 -28.58
C ALA A 7 43.28 28.35 -27.43
N GLY A 8 43.32 27.66 -26.27
CA GLY A 8 44.24 27.86 -25.13
C GLY A 8 43.47 27.92 -23.80
N ALA A 9 43.78 27.19 -22.71
CA ALA A 9 44.96 26.41 -22.36
C ALA A 9 44.65 25.39 -21.24
N LEU A 10 45.39 24.27 -21.29
CA LEU A 10 45.62 23.29 -20.22
C LEU A 10 46.20 23.95 -18.96
N ILE A 11 45.76 23.53 -17.77
CA ILE A 11 46.65 23.35 -16.60
C ILE A 11 46.25 22.07 -15.86
N CYS A 12 47.20 21.13 -15.81
CA CYS A 12 47.24 19.96 -14.93
C CYS A 12 47.63 20.37 -13.50
N ILE A 13 47.10 19.68 -12.49
CA ILE A 13 47.80 19.50 -11.22
C ILE A 13 47.75 18.01 -10.86
N ALA A 14 48.93 17.41 -10.77
CA ALA A 14 49.17 16.09 -10.21
C ALA A 14 50.28 16.18 -9.15
N ALA A 15 50.09 15.40 -8.08
CA ALA A 15 51.08 14.70 -7.22
C ALA A 15 51.94 15.45 -6.19
N ALA A 16 51.86 14.95 -4.95
CA ALA A 16 52.96 14.61 -4.01
C ALA A 16 52.36 13.68 -2.93
N ILE A 17 52.57 12.36 -2.87
CA ILE A 17 53.72 11.53 -2.42
C ILE A 17 54.29 11.89 -1.04
N ILE A 18 54.16 10.95 -0.09
CA ILE A 18 55.12 10.35 0.88
C ILE A 18 54.24 9.37 1.71
N GLY A 19 54.46 8.05 1.86
CA GLY A 19 55.66 7.23 1.81
C GLY A 19 56.03 6.80 3.24
N TYR A 20 55.53 5.66 3.73
CA TYR A 20 56.19 4.91 4.81
C TYR A 20 55.85 3.42 4.71
N ALA A 21 56.91 2.61 4.64
CA ALA A 21 56.88 1.15 4.63
C ALA A 21 57.60 0.61 5.87
N GLY A 22 57.11 -0.52 6.38
CA GLY A 22 57.90 -1.51 7.11
C GLY A 22 57.70 -1.54 8.63
N PHE A 23 57.11 -2.62 9.15
CA PHE A 23 57.91 -3.69 9.76
C PHE A 23 57.09 -4.98 9.96
N ILE A 24 57.81 -6.10 9.85
CA ILE A 24 57.39 -7.50 9.85
C ILE A 24 57.30 -8.02 11.30
N ALA A 25 56.32 -8.87 11.61
CA ALA A 25 56.48 -9.92 12.62
C ALA A 25 55.57 -11.12 12.31
N THR A 26 56.20 -12.25 12.04
CA THR A 26 55.62 -13.59 11.91
C THR A 26 55.43 -14.25 13.28
N ALA A 27 54.34 -14.98 13.47
CA ALA A 27 54.29 -16.14 14.38
C ALA A 27 53.19 -17.13 13.93
N THR A 28 53.55 -18.39 13.99
CA THR A 28 52.96 -19.62 13.43
C THR A 28 52.00 -20.34 14.38
N ASP A 29 51.10 -21.16 13.80
CA ASP A 29 50.44 -22.41 14.29
C ASP A 29 49.64 -22.37 15.61
N ALA A 30 48.51 -23.03 15.86
CA ALA A 30 47.61 -24.01 15.21
C ALA A 30 46.26 -23.88 15.99
N VAL A 31 45.08 -24.37 15.58
CA VAL A 31 44.59 -25.76 15.60
C VAL A 31 43.13 -25.74 15.07
N ALA A 32 42.77 -26.85 14.42
CA ALA A 32 41.49 -27.21 13.81
C ALA A 32 40.22 -27.07 14.68
N GLY A 33 39.08 -26.92 14.00
CA GLY A 33 37.73 -27.05 14.56
C GLY A 33 36.63 -26.97 13.51
N ASP A 34 36.35 -28.12 12.89
CA ASP A 34 35.18 -28.58 12.14
C ASP A 34 34.16 -27.60 11.52
N ALA A 35 34.03 -27.73 10.20
CA ALA A 35 32.85 -27.38 9.43
C ALA A 35 31.84 -28.53 9.45
N ARG A 36 30.55 -28.24 9.70
CA ARG A 36 29.40 -28.96 9.11
C ARG A 36 28.16 -28.05 8.96
N PRO A 37 27.30 -28.32 7.96
CA PRO A 37 26.39 -27.34 7.36
C PRO A 37 24.99 -27.33 7.98
N ALA A 38 24.28 -26.22 7.77
CA ALA A 38 22.84 -26.09 8.01
C ALA A 38 22.06 -27.07 7.12
N VAL A 39 21.18 -27.85 7.76
CA VAL A 39 20.25 -28.77 7.11
C VAL A 39 18.92 -28.06 6.94
N GLU A 40 18.59 -27.80 5.67
CA GLU A 40 17.24 -27.63 5.14
C GLU A 40 16.32 -28.74 5.66
N GLN A 41 15.17 -28.38 6.23
CA GLN A 41 14.07 -29.33 6.35
C GLN A 41 12.74 -28.68 6.00
N ALA A 42 12.38 -28.85 4.73
CA ALA A 42 11.01 -28.82 4.26
C ALA A 42 10.22 -29.93 4.95
N CYS A 43 9.04 -29.60 5.47
CA CYS A 43 8.02 -30.59 5.82
C CYS A 43 6.74 -30.27 5.06
N SER A 44 6.56 -30.99 3.96
CA SER A 44 5.29 -31.23 3.29
C SER A 44 4.57 -32.41 3.96
N GLY A 45 3.31 -32.21 4.35
CA GLY A 45 2.29 -33.27 4.35
C GLY A 45 2.17 -34.17 5.58
N ALA A 46 0.89 -34.37 5.94
CA ALA A 46 0.30 -35.40 6.82
C ALA A 46 0.28 -35.17 8.34
N GLU A 47 -0.93 -34.82 8.79
CA GLU A 47 -1.61 -35.29 10.00
C GLU A 47 -0.98 -34.97 11.36
N CYS A 48 -1.52 -33.94 12.02
CA CYS A 48 -1.44 -33.81 13.48
C CYS A 48 -2.85 -33.67 14.07
N ALA A 49 -3.13 -34.58 14.98
CA ALA A 49 -4.39 -34.76 15.68
C ALA A 49 -4.73 -33.58 16.61
N GLN A 50 -6.03 -33.35 16.75
CA GLN A 50 -6.65 -32.47 17.75
C GLN A 50 -6.30 -32.91 19.18
N PRO A 51 -6.27 -31.97 20.13
CA PRO A 51 -6.75 -32.25 21.47
C PRO A 51 -7.96 -31.39 21.83
N ASP A 52 -9.09 -32.07 22.07
CA ASP A 52 -10.16 -31.56 22.91
C ASP A 52 -9.64 -31.39 24.35
N SER A 53 -9.89 -30.23 24.97
CA SER A 53 -10.70 -30.17 26.20
C SER A 53 -10.73 -28.78 26.85
N ALA A 54 -11.96 -28.41 27.17
CA ALA A 54 -12.45 -27.35 28.04
C ALA A 54 -11.53 -26.80 29.15
N ALA A 55 -11.48 -25.46 29.25
CA ALA A 55 -11.38 -24.76 30.54
C ALA A 55 -12.06 -23.39 30.46
N ALA A 56 -12.87 -23.11 31.49
CA ALA A 56 -13.75 -21.96 31.68
C ALA A 56 -13.01 -20.67 32.10
N PRO A 57 -13.67 -19.49 32.13
CA PRO A 57 -12.99 -18.19 32.16
C PRO A 57 -12.51 -17.79 33.56
N LEU A 58 -11.32 -17.21 33.61
CA LEU A 58 -10.76 -16.59 34.81
C LEU A 58 -11.40 -15.21 35.04
N PHE A 59 -12.23 -15.14 36.09
CA PHE A 59 -12.64 -13.91 36.76
C PHE A 59 -11.42 -13.23 37.40
N LEU A 60 -11.23 -11.94 37.14
CA LEU A 60 -10.37 -11.07 37.95
C LEU A 60 -11.21 -10.39 39.04
N PRO A 61 -10.71 -10.27 40.28
CA PRO A 61 -11.50 -9.82 41.40
C PRO A 61 -11.64 -8.30 41.46
N TYR A 62 -12.88 -7.91 41.71
CA TYR A 62 -13.35 -6.65 42.23
C TYR A 62 -12.66 -6.33 43.57
N ILE A 63 -12.06 -5.15 43.70
CA ILE A 63 -11.70 -4.57 45.00
C ILE A 63 -12.48 -3.26 45.12
N GLY A 64 -13.53 -3.28 45.94
CA GLY A 64 -14.20 -2.10 46.45
C GLY A 64 -13.61 -1.69 47.80
N ASN A 65 -13.70 -0.38 48.08
CA ASN A 65 -13.81 0.31 49.38
C ASN A 65 -13.57 1.81 49.06
N GLY A 66 -14.40 2.80 49.40
CA GLY A 66 -15.67 2.81 50.11
C GLY A 66 -16.31 4.22 50.03
N ASP A 67 -17.61 4.26 50.28
CA ASP A 67 -18.47 5.35 50.77
C ASP A 67 -17.75 6.32 51.74
N GLU A 68 -18.02 7.62 51.94
CA GLU A 68 -18.97 8.69 51.56
C GLU A 68 -18.47 9.96 52.36
N PRO A 69 -19.10 11.17 52.40
CA PRO A 69 -20.21 11.74 51.64
C PRO A 69 -19.93 13.14 51.03
N ILE A 70 -20.94 13.57 50.27
CA ILE A 70 -21.21 14.87 49.68
C ILE A 70 -21.30 15.98 50.75
N GLY A 71 -20.64 17.11 50.48
CA GLY A 71 -20.81 18.38 51.19
C GLY A 71 -21.11 19.49 50.20
N THR A 72 -22.35 19.97 50.24
CA THR A 72 -22.90 21.12 49.50
C THR A 72 -22.39 22.44 50.07
N THR A 73 -21.90 23.35 49.24
CA THR A 73 -22.00 24.79 49.51
C THR A 73 -22.12 25.56 48.20
N ASP A 74 -23.28 26.21 48.06
CA ASP A 74 -23.55 27.34 47.16
C ASP A 74 -22.52 28.45 47.33
N HIS A 75 -22.12 29.07 46.21
CA HIS A 75 -21.80 30.51 46.17
C HIS A 75 -22.16 31.07 44.80
N ASP A 76 -23.15 31.95 44.84
CA ASP A 76 -23.60 32.86 43.79
C ASP A 76 -22.60 34.00 43.52
N ASP A 77 -22.73 34.56 42.31
CA ASP A 77 -22.50 35.96 41.92
C ASP A 77 -21.07 36.56 41.92
N ASP A 78 -20.51 36.83 40.72
CA ASP A 78 -20.62 38.16 40.06
C ASP A 78 -19.66 38.35 38.86
N ASP A 79 -20.25 38.91 37.80
CA ASP A 79 -19.76 39.87 36.80
C ASP A 79 -18.47 39.68 35.95
N ASP A 80 -18.74 39.36 34.69
CA ASP A 80 -18.56 40.21 33.50
C ASP A 80 -17.16 40.81 33.21
N HIS A 81 -16.50 40.32 32.15
CA HIS A 81 -15.76 41.17 31.18
C HIS A 81 -15.67 40.48 29.81
N HIS A 82 -16.56 40.92 28.93
CA HIS A 82 -16.60 40.65 27.50
C HIS A 82 -15.34 41.16 26.76
N ARG A 83 -14.69 40.29 25.98
CA ARG A 83 -13.99 40.67 24.74
C ARG A 83 -14.10 39.56 23.69
N PRO A 84 -14.58 39.84 22.47
CA PRO A 84 -14.89 38.81 21.49
C PRO A 84 -13.61 38.36 20.74
N THR A 85 -13.23 37.10 20.89
CA THR A 85 -12.31 36.43 19.96
C THR A 85 -13.13 35.78 18.86
N ALA A 86 -12.85 36.17 17.61
CA ALA A 86 -13.50 35.65 16.42
C ALA A 86 -13.31 34.13 16.32
N THR A 87 -14.42 33.39 16.42
CA THR A 87 -14.49 31.97 16.08
C THR A 87 -14.34 31.83 14.56
N PRO A 88 -13.46 30.95 14.04
CA PRO A 88 -13.45 30.64 12.62
C PRO A 88 -14.80 30.05 12.22
N ALA A 89 -15.43 30.63 11.21
CA ALA A 89 -16.69 30.14 10.66
C ALA A 89 -16.50 28.69 10.18
N LYS A 90 -17.26 27.75 10.77
CA LYS A 90 -17.35 26.38 10.27
C LYS A 90 -17.92 26.42 8.86
N THR A 91 -17.14 25.95 7.89
CA THR A 91 -17.64 25.63 6.55
C THR A 91 -18.85 24.71 6.68
N PRO A 92 -19.98 24.99 6.01
CA PRO A 92 -21.16 24.14 6.11
C PRO A 92 -20.83 22.74 5.63
N THR A 93 -21.06 21.75 6.50
CA THR A 93 -21.03 20.33 6.15
C THR A 93 -22.03 20.09 5.02
N PRO A 94 -21.63 19.51 3.87
CA PRO A 94 -22.58 19.20 2.82
C PRO A 94 -23.65 18.25 3.35
N THR A 95 -24.91 18.52 3.02
CA THR A 95 -26.02 17.63 3.32
C THR A 95 -25.76 16.28 2.65
N PRO A 96 -25.83 15.14 3.37
CA PRO A 96 -25.60 13.84 2.77
C PRO A 96 -26.77 13.55 1.83
N THR A 97 -26.52 13.65 0.53
CA THR A 97 -27.38 12.99 -0.46
C THR A 97 -27.27 11.50 -0.17
N GLN A 98 -28.38 10.83 0.15
CA GLN A 98 -28.36 9.38 0.36
C GLN A 98 -27.80 8.73 -0.91
N ARG A 99 -26.62 8.13 -0.77
CA ARG A 99 -25.97 7.36 -1.82
C ARG A 99 -26.91 6.20 -2.19
N PRO A 100 -27.13 5.91 -3.49
CA PRO A 100 -27.82 4.69 -3.88
C PRO A 100 -27.14 3.50 -3.21
N GLN A 101 -27.94 2.61 -2.58
CA GLN A 101 -27.37 1.39 -2.01
C GLN A 101 -26.63 0.64 -3.11
N PRO A 102 -25.36 0.25 -2.89
CA PRO A 102 -24.66 -0.59 -3.84
C PRO A 102 -25.46 -1.86 -4.04
N THR A 103 -25.85 -2.08 -5.30
CA THR A 103 -26.57 -3.28 -5.67
C THR A 103 -25.52 -4.37 -5.86
N PRO A 104 -25.62 -5.53 -5.19
CA PRO A 104 -24.66 -6.60 -5.40
C PRO A 104 -24.62 -6.94 -6.88
N SER A 105 -23.45 -6.80 -7.52
CA SER A 105 -23.24 -7.42 -8.83
C SER A 105 -23.14 -8.92 -8.61
N ALA A 106 -24.30 -9.58 -8.53
CA ALA A 106 -24.45 -11.00 -8.21
C ALA A 106 -23.93 -11.95 -9.30
N THR A 107 -23.08 -11.49 -10.21
CA THR A 107 -22.45 -12.35 -11.21
C THR A 107 -21.09 -11.77 -11.57
N PRO A 108 -19.97 -12.53 -11.45
CA PRO A 108 -18.75 -12.14 -12.15
C PRO A 108 -19.12 -11.90 -13.62
N PRO A 109 -18.56 -10.88 -14.30
CA PRO A 109 -18.94 -10.54 -15.66
C PRO A 109 -18.96 -11.81 -16.51
N SER A 110 -20.02 -11.99 -17.30
CA SER A 110 -20.19 -13.20 -18.11
C SER A 110 -18.90 -13.51 -18.85
N GLN A 111 -18.39 -14.73 -18.70
CA GLN A 111 -17.22 -15.27 -19.43
C GLN A 111 -17.42 -15.32 -20.95
N GLY A 112 -18.51 -14.75 -21.49
CA GLY A 112 -18.71 -14.48 -22.90
C GLY A 112 -18.16 -13.09 -23.20
N GLY A 113 -17.04 -13.02 -23.93
CA GLY A 113 -16.45 -11.77 -24.37
C GLY A 113 -17.50 -10.87 -25.04
N ILE A 114 -17.32 -9.57 -24.89
CA ILE A 114 -18.13 -8.55 -25.56
C ILE A 114 -18.03 -8.83 -27.07
N PRO A 115 -19.13 -9.13 -27.78
CA PRO A 115 -19.08 -9.60 -29.17
C PRO A 115 -18.28 -8.67 -30.09
N GLU A 116 -18.35 -7.37 -29.85
CA GLU A 116 -17.59 -6.34 -30.56
C GLU A 116 -16.08 -6.51 -30.36
N HIS A 117 -15.63 -6.94 -29.18
CA HIS A 117 -14.22 -7.17 -28.91
C HIS A 117 -13.67 -8.39 -29.67
N LEU A 118 -14.51 -9.35 -30.08
CA LEU A 118 -14.08 -10.48 -30.93
C LEU A 118 -13.56 -10.02 -32.30
N ALA A 119 -13.87 -8.79 -32.72
CA ALA A 119 -13.34 -8.19 -33.93
C ALA A 119 -11.88 -7.69 -33.79
N ILE A 120 -11.31 -7.68 -32.59
CA ILE A 120 -9.90 -7.32 -32.36
C ILE A 120 -9.01 -8.44 -32.93
N THR A 121 -8.44 -8.21 -34.11
CA THR A 121 -7.53 -9.18 -34.77
C THR A 121 -6.05 -8.84 -34.58
N SER A 122 -5.73 -7.72 -33.93
CA SER A 122 -4.38 -7.29 -33.61
C SER A 122 -4.40 -6.41 -32.36
N TYR A 123 -3.40 -6.54 -31.50
CA TYR A 123 -3.23 -5.71 -30.31
C TYR A 123 -1.97 -4.84 -30.40
N GLU A 124 -2.16 -3.53 -30.58
CA GLU A 124 -1.12 -2.50 -30.61
C GLU A 124 -1.04 -1.76 -29.25
N GLY A 125 -1.10 -2.49 -28.14
CA GLY A 125 -1.12 -1.87 -26.82
C GLY A 125 -2.42 -1.10 -26.54
N PRO A 126 -2.40 -0.13 -25.61
CA PRO A 126 -3.59 0.64 -25.21
C PRO A 126 -4.27 1.38 -26.36
N LYS A 127 -3.52 1.75 -27.41
CA LYS A 127 -4.06 2.35 -28.64
C LYS A 127 -5.21 1.54 -29.25
N THR A 128 -5.17 0.20 -29.10
CA THR A 128 -6.26 -0.70 -29.51
C THR A 128 -7.58 -0.35 -28.82
N CYS A 129 -7.52 -0.04 -27.53
CA CYS A 129 -8.65 0.31 -26.69
C CYS A 129 -9.06 1.78 -26.90
N VAL A 130 -8.09 2.69 -26.90
CA VAL A 130 -8.26 4.15 -27.01
C VAL A 130 -9.01 4.54 -28.29
N ALA A 131 -8.89 3.74 -29.36
CA ALA A 131 -9.64 3.95 -30.60
C ALA A 131 -11.17 4.05 -30.41
N CYS A 132 -11.72 3.38 -29.39
CA CYS A 132 -13.14 3.41 -29.04
C CYS A 132 -13.40 3.94 -27.63
N HIS A 133 -12.41 3.91 -26.73
CA HIS A 133 -12.53 4.26 -25.31
C HIS A 133 -11.64 5.44 -24.91
N ALA A 134 -11.61 6.48 -25.76
CA ALA A 134 -10.77 7.66 -25.53
C ALA A 134 -11.18 8.41 -24.26
N GLU A 135 -12.48 8.50 -23.96
CA GLU A 135 -12.98 9.17 -22.75
C GLU A 135 -12.58 8.41 -21.49
N GLU A 136 -12.72 7.09 -21.49
CA GLU A 136 -12.31 6.22 -20.39
C GLU A 136 -10.80 6.25 -20.17
N ALA A 137 -10.01 6.21 -21.24
CA ALA A 137 -8.57 6.31 -21.15
C ALA A 137 -8.12 7.68 -20.63
N ASN A 138 -8.80 8.76 -21.03
CA ASN A 138 -8.57 10.09 -20.49
C ASN A 138 -8.97 10.18 -19.01
N GLY A 139 -10.10 9.60 -18.59
CA GLY A 139 -10.49 9.50 -17.19
C GLY A 139 -9.45 8.76 -16.36
N ALA A 140 -9.00 7.59 -16.84
CA ALA A 140 -7.97 6.80 -16.19
C ALA A 140 -6.65 7.56 -16.11
N LEU A 141 -6.22 8.21 -17.20
CA LEU A 141 -5.00 9.01 -17.25
C LEU A 141 -4.98 10.06 -16.13
N HIS A 142 -6.11 10.68 -15.81
CA HIS A 142 -6.21 11.71 -14.78
C HIS A 142 -6.52 11.17 -13.37
N SER A 143 -6.54 9.85 -13.18
CA SER A 143 -6.70 9.22 -11.86
C SER A 143 -5.37 9.17 -11.08
N ILE A 144 -5.44 9.07 -9.75
CA ILE A 144 -4.28 8.80 -8.88
C ILE A 144 -3.67 7.43 -9.22
N HIS A 145 -4.46 6.47 -9.70
CA HIS A 145 -3.96 5.14 -10.08
C HIS A 145 -2.94 5.20 -11.23
N ILE A 146 -3.05 6.19 -12.13
CA ILE A 146 -2.12 6.43 -13.24
C ILE A 146 -1.11 7.53 -12.92
N GLN A 147 -1.51 8.62 -12.27
CA GLN A 147 -0.60 9.74 -11.98
C GLN A 147 0.30 9.46 -10.77
N TRP A 148 -0.15 8.58 -9.86
CA TRP A 148 0.46 8.39 -8.53
C TRP A 148 0.68 9.71 -7.79
N LYS A 149 -0.15 10.71 -8.07
CA LYS A 149 -0.10 12.07 -7.53
C LYS A 149 -1.49 12.67 -7.55
N GLY A 150 -1.83 13.45 -6.54
CA GLY A 150 -3.10 14.15 -6.45
C GLY A 150 -3.14 15.12 -5.27
N ASP A 151 -4.26 15.82 -5.14
CA ASP A 151 -4.50 16.79 -4.07
C ASP A 151 -4.66 16.11 -2.72
N THR A 152 -4.14 16.73 -1.65
CA THR A 152 -4.09 16.14 -0.30
C THR A 152 -4.91 16.91 0.74
N PRO A 153 -6.24 17.08 0.55
CA PRO A 153 -7.06 17.96 1.38
C PRO A 153 -7.10 17.55 2.87
N ASP A 154 -6.90 16.26 3.15
CA ASP A 154 -6.98 15.68 4.49
C ASP A 154 -5.59 15.41 5.13
N VAL A 155 -4.53 15.95 4.53
CA VAL A 155 -3.16 15.91 5.09
C VAL A 155 -2.67 17.33 5.31
N PRO A 156 -3.07 17.98 6.43
CA PRO A 156 -2.92 19.42 6.61
C PRO A 156 -1.46 19.90 6.67
N ASN A 157 -0.51 18.99 6.91
CA ASN A 157 0.92 19.33 6.90
C ASN A 157 1.56 19.35 5.50
N ILE A 158 0.83 18.92 4.45
CA ILE A 158 1.30 18.94 3.07
C ILE A 158 0.42 19.90 2.27
N PRO A 159 0.94 21.07 1.87
CA PRO A 159 0.14 22.11 1.22
C PRO A 159 -0.09 21.86 -0.28
N ASP A 160 0.78 21.06 -0.91
CA ASP A 160 0.77 20.83 -2.36
C ASP A 160 0.36 19.39 -2.69
N ALA A 161 -0.13 19.21 -3.92
CA ALA A 161 -0.33 17.87 -4.48
C ALA A 161 0.95 17.02 -4.36
N THR A 162 0.78 15.80 -3.88
CA THR A 162 1.86 14.81 -3.74
C THR A 162 1.30 13.41 -3.98
N GLY A 163 2.16 12.41 -3.95
CA GLY A 163 1.77 11.03 -4.16
C GLY A 163 2.98 10.14 -4.20
N LYS A 164 2.83 8.88 -4.63
CA LYS A 164 3.74 7.77 -4.31
C LYS A 164 5.21 8.11 -4.52
N TRP A 165 5.55 8.81 -5.60
CA TRP A 165 6.94 9.11 -5.97
C TRP A 165 7.73 9.96 -4.96
N GLU A 166 7.02 10.79 -4.20
CA GLU A 166 7.59 11.76 -3.25
C GLU A 166 7.53 11.24 -1.79
N GLN A 167 7.26 9.94 -1.62
CA GLN A 167 6.96 9.35 -0.31
C GLN A 167 8.09 8.50 0.22
N VAL A 168 8.16 8.47 1.55
CA VAL A 168 8.92 7.48 2.32
C VAL A 168 7.94 6.69 3.18
N ASN A 169 8.18 5.39 3.32
CA ASN A 169 7.52 4.53 4.30
C ASN A 169 8.52 3.62 5.00
N THR A 170 8.09 2.93 6.04
CA THR A 170 8.88 1.98 6.82
C THR A 170 9.01 0.60 6.17
N TYR A 171 8.52 0.41 4.93
CA TYR A 171 8.62 -0.85 4.19
C TYR A 171 9.80 -0.82 3.23
N CYS A 172 9.56 -0.39 1.99
CA CYS A 172 10.56 -0.34 0.92
C CYS A 172 11.25 1.03 0.85
N THR A 173 11.11 1.87 1.89
CA THR A 173 11.66 3.22 1.97
C THR A 173 11.04 4.18 0.95
N ALA A 174 11.76 4.55 -0.10
CA ALA A 174 11.34 5.48 -1.14
C ALA A 174 11.29 4.81 -2.52
N PRO A 175 10.28 5.11 -3.36
CA PRO A 175 10.18 4.49 -4.68
C PRO A 175 11.12 5.11 -5.73
N ALA A 176 11.51 6.38 -5.60
CA ALA A 176 12.35 7.02 -6.62
C ALA A 176 13.74 6.35 -6.78
N PRO A 177 14.45 5.94 -5.72
CA PRO A 177 15.68 5.16 -5.85
C PRO A 177 15.44 3.71 -6.30
N ALA A 178 14.31 3.11 -5.93
CA ALA A 178 13.92 1.74 -6.24
C ALA A 178 12.96 1.65 -7.45
N ASP A 179 13.14 2.58 -8.39
CA ASP A 179 12.22 3.00 -9.44
C ASP A 179 11.47 1.83 -10.11
N PHE A 180 12.23 0.86 -10.60
CA PHE A 180 11.72 -0.29 -11.37
C PHE A 180 10.87 -1.26 -10.54
N ALA A 181 11.22 -1.53 -9.28
CA ALA A 181 10.50 -2.52 -8.47
C ALA A 181 9.08 -2.04 -8.17
N CYS A 182 8.96 -0.74 -7.87
CA CYS A 182 7.72 -0.10 -7.48
C CYS A 182 6.71 -0.05 -8.64
N ARG A 183 7.21 0.11 -9.87
CA ARG A 183 6.43 0.22 -11.11
C ARG A 183 5.65 -1.03 -11.47
N SER A 184 5.99 -2.20 -10.93
CA SER A 184 5.21 -3.44 -11.13
C SER A 184 3.71 -3.24 -10.86
N CYS A 185 3.38 -2.38 -9.89
CA CYS A 185 2.01 -1.99 -9.53
C CYS A 185 1.50 -0.69 -10.19
N HIS A 186 2.26 -0.04 -11.07
CA HIS A 186 1.82 1.17 -11.78
C HIS A 186 0.91 0.79 -12.94
N ALA A 187 -0.27 1.37 -13.06
CA ALA A 187 -1.26 0.98 -14.08
C ALA A 187 -0.96 1.51 -15.50
N SER A 188 0.31 1.83 -15.80
CA SER A 188 0.77 2.20 -17.14
C SER A 188 1.49 1.05 -17.85
N THR A 189 1.77 1.22 -19.14
CA THR A 189 2.67 0.39 -19.95
C THR A 189 4.17 0.58 -19.66
N GLY A 190 4.57 1.37 -18.66
CA GLY A 190 5.94 1.41 -18.12
C GLY A 190 6.41 2.82 -17.73
N LYS A 191 5.78 3.87 -18.27
CA LYS A 191 6.05 5.27 -17.94
C LYS A 191 5.41 5.68 -16.61
N VAL A 192 5.95 6.71 -15.98
CA VAL A 192 5.35 7.33 -14.75
C VAL A 192 5.33 8.86 -14.84
N ALA A 193 5.73 9.42 -15.98
CA ALA A 193 5.81 10.84 -16.24
C ALA A 193 5.60 11.08 -17.74
N ASN A 194 5.08 12.26 -18.10
CA ASN A 194 4.69 12.61 -19.47
C ASN A 194 3.75 11.56 -20.10
N LEU A 195 2.80 11.08 -19.31
CA LEU A 195 1.84 10.05 -19.69
C LEU A 195 0.79 10.61 -20.66
N THR A 196 0.35 9.77 -21.58
CA THR A 196 -0.76 9.98 -22.52
C THR A 196 -1.81 8.88 -22.36
N GLU A 197 -2.96 8.98 -23.04
CA GLU A 197 -3.97 7.92 -22.99
C GLU A 197 -3.41 6.57 -23.48
N GLU A 198 -2.46 6.59 -24.42
CA GLU A 198 -1.81 5.38 -24.94
C GLU A 198 -0.82 4.72 -23.96
N ASP A 199 -0.55 5.35 -22.83
CA ASP A 199 0.27 4.79 -21.76
C ASP A 199 -0.57 4.05 -20.70
N VAL A 200 -1.90 4.16 -20.70
CA VAL A 200 -2.80 3.51 -19.73
C VAL A 200 -2.90 2.00 -20.02
N ASP A 201 -2.44 1.16 -19.11
CA ASP A 201 -2.52 -0.30 -19.27
C ASP A 201 -3.92 -0.82 -18.90
N CYS A 202 -4.85 -0.79 -19.85
CA CYS A 202 -6.24 -1.20 -19.63
C CYS A 202 -6.35 -2.64 -19.10
N LEU A 203 -5.49 -3.55 -19.56
CA LEU A 203 -5.57 -4.98 -19.24
C LEU A 203 -5.19 -5.26 -17.78
N VAL A 204 -4.47 -4.37 -17.10
CA VAL A 204 -4.06 -4.59 -15.71
C VAL A 204 -5.26 -4.72 -14.76
N CYS A 205 -6.34 -4.01 -15.07
CA CYS A 205 -7.60 -4.03 -14.29
C CYS A 205 -8.70 -4.83 -14.99
N HIS A 206 -8.69 -4.91 -16.32
CA HIS A 206 -9.78 -5.51 -17.10
C HIS A 206 -9.50 -6.93 -17.61
N GLN A 207 -8.39 -7.55 -17.20
CA GLN A 207 -8.07 -8.92 -17.59
C GLN A 207 -7.27 -9.66 -16.50
N ASP A 208 -7.95 -10.56 -15.79
CA ASP A 208 -7.37 -11.31 -14.67
C ASP A 208 -6.20 -12.21 -15.08
N LYS A 209 -6.24 -12.76 -16.30
CA LYS A 209 -5.19 -13.66 -16.80
C LYS A 209 -3.95 -12.93 -17.29
N TYR A 210 -4.04 -11.62 -17.53
CA TYR A 210 -2.93 -10.85 -18.07
C TYR A 210 -1.82 -10.73 -17.03
N GLN A 211 -0.64 -11.28 -17.34
CA GLN A 211 0.55 -11.15 -16.51
C GLN A 211 1.59 -10.31 -17.26
N ARG A 212 2.33 -9.48 -16.52
CA ARG A 212 3.34 -8.58 -17.05
C ARG A 212 4.44 -8.31 -16.03
N SER A 213 5.60 -7.89 -16.51
CA SER A 213 6.66 -7.32 -15.66
C SER A 213 7.43 -6.28 -16.45
N LEU A 214 8.19 -5.44 -15.76
CA LEU A 214 9.19 -4.62 -16.44
C LEU A 214 10.17 -5.52 -17.18
N GLY A 215 10.56 -5.12 -18.38
CA GLY A 215 11.52 -5.88 -19.14
C GLY A 215 11.98 -5.21 -20.44
N PRO A 216 12.92 -5.84 -21.14
CA PRO A 216 13.54 -7.12 -20.79
C PRO A 216 14.51 -7.01 -19.60
N LEU A 217 14.52 -8.01 -18.72
CA LEU A 217 15.48 -8.14 -17.59
C LEU A 217 16.74 -8.86 -18.07
N ASN A 218 17.55 -8.19 -18.89
CA ASN A 218 18.70 -8.81 -19.56
C ASN A 218 19.97 -7.94 -19.54
N ASP A 219 20.02 -6.98 -18.62
CA ASP A 219 21.19 -6.13 -18.39
C ASP A 219 21.76 -6.39 -16.98
N PRO A 220 22.54 -7.49 -16.82
CA PRO A 220 23.08 -7.84 -15.52
C PRO A 220 24.17 -6.86 -15.11
N VAL A 221 24.05 -6.31 -13.90
CA VAL A 221 25.06 -5.44 -13.31
C VAL A 221 25.61 -6.11 -12.06
N SER A 222 26.88 -6.51 -12.13
CA SER A 222 27.59 -7.08 -10.99
C SER A 222 28.36 -5.99 -10.23
N VAL A 223 28.15 -5.93 -8.92
CA VAL A 223 28.86 -5.01 -8.02
C VAL A 223 29.47 -5.80 -6.86
N VAL A 224 30.61 -5.35 -6.36
CA VAL A 224 31.17 -5.85 -5.09
C VAL A 224 30.53 -5.04 -3.98
N ASP A 225 29.81 -5.70 -3.07
CA ASP A 225 29.13 -5.06 -1.95
C ASP A 225 30.08 -4.71 -0.78
N TRP A 226 29.55 -4.12 0.29
CA TRP A 226 30.32 -3.74 1.47
C TRP A 226 30.90 -4.94 2.25
N THR A 227 30.38 -6.15 2.00
CA THR A 227 30.91 -7.41 2.56
C THR A 227 32.02 -8.02 1.70
N GLY A 228 32.36 -7.39 0.58
CA GLY A 228 33.35 -7.88 -0.38
C GLY A 228 32.82 -9.00 -1.29
N GLN A 229 31.51 -9.28 -1.28
CA GLN A 229 30.90 -10.30 -2.12
C GLN A 229 30.37 -9.68 -3.42
N THR A 230 30.46 -10.44 -4.52
CA THR A 230 29.87 -10.01 -5.80
C THR A 230 28.37 -10.30 -5.82
N ARG A 231 27.57 -9.26 -6.02
CA ARG A 231 26.11 -9.33 -6.21
C ARG A 231 25.77 -8.95 -7.63
N THR A 232 24.77 -9.60 -8.21
CA THR A 232 24.32 -9.32 -9.58
C THR A 232 22.87 -8.89 -9.56
N TYR A 233 22.63 -7.66 -10.01
CA TYR A 233 21.29 -7.12 -10.25
C TYR A 233 20.88 -7.40 -11.69
N GLN A 234 19.58 -7.58 -11.94
CA GLN A 234 19.00 -7.63 -13.28
C GLN A 234 18.16 -6.37 -13.48
N PHE A 235 18.69 -5.38 -14.19
CA PHE A 235 17.93 -4.17 -14.47
C PHE A 235 17.09 -4.32 -15.75
N PRO A 236 15.87 -3.75 -15.79
CA PRO A 236 15.11 -3.67 -17.02
C PRO A 236 15.82 -2.71 -17.99
N ARG A 237 15.96 -3.14 -19.24
CA ARG A 237 16.50 -2.29 -20.30
C ARG A 237 15.48 -1.23 -20.70
N LYS A 238 15.96 -0.01 -20.91
CA LYS A 238 15.17 1.07 -21.52
C LYS A 238 15.08 0.92 -23.03
N ASN A 239 13.96 1.30 -23.61
CA ASN A 239 13.77 1.33 -25.07
C ASN A 239 14.62 2.44 -25.72
N ALA A 240 14.52 2.58 -27.05
CA ALA A 240 15.30 3.57 -27.81
C ALA A 240 15.02 5.04 -27.40
N LEU A 241 13.89 5.30 -26.75
CA LEU A 241 13.49 6.60 -26.22
C LEU A 241 13.96 6.82 -24.77
N GLY A 242 14.61 5.83 -24.15
CA GLY A 242 15.05 5.90 -22.77
C GLY A 242 13.95 5.60 -21.75
N GLU A 243 12.88 4.95 -22.16
CA GLU A 243 11.70 4.65 -21.35
C GLU A 243 11.69 3.17 -20.92
N TYR A 244 11.14 2.89 -19.74
CA TYR A 244 10.88 1.51 -19.31
C TYR A 244 9.59 0.99 -19.93
N GLU A 245 9.52 -0.32 -20.17
CA GLU A 245 8.38 -0.98 -20.79
C GLU A 245 7.91 -2.15 -19.94
N MET A 246 6.59 -2.31 -19.87
CA MET A 246 5.91 -3.48 -19.32
C MET A 246 5.69 -4.49 -20.43
N LEU A 247 6.32 -5.65 -20.29
CA LEU A 247 6.22 -6.74 -21.25
C LEU A 247 5.29 -7.84 -20.73
N PRO A 248 4.44 -8.43 -21.60
CA PRO A 248 3.64 -9.59 -21.22
C PRO A 248 4.52 -10.76 -20.77
N ARG A 249 4.09 -11.43 -19.69
CA ARG A 249 4.75 -12.61 -19.13
C ARG A 249 4.02 -13.88 -19.53
N TYR A 250 4.20 -14.26 -20.79
CA TYR A 250 3.59 -15.46 -21.38
C TYR A 250 3.95 -16.75 -20.63
N ASP A 251 5.13 -16.78 -20.00
CA ASP A 251 5.58 -17.87 -19.13
C ASP A 251 4.73 -18.03 -17.86
N LEU A 252 4.00 -16.98 -17.46
CA LEU A 252 3.08 -16.98 -16.32
C LEU A 252 1.61 -17.08 -16.76
N MET A 253 1.35 -17.22 -18.07
CA MET A 253 0.01 -17.32 -18.65
C MET A 253 -0.21 -18.72 -19.23
N ALA A 254 -1.47 -19.06 -19.51
CA ALA A 254 -1.79 -20.35 -20.12
C ALA A 254 -1.10 -20.49 -21.49
N PRO A 255 -0.58 -21.68 -21.85
CA PRO A 255 0.04 -21.89 -23.16
C PRO A 255 -0.89 -21.48 -24.30
N GLY A 256 -0.35 -20.74 -25.28
CA GLY A 256 -1.11 -20.24 -26.42
C GLY A 256 -1.92 -18.96 -26.16
N THR A 257 -1.80 -18.36 -24.96
CA THR A 257 -2.38 -17.03 -24.71
C THR A 257 -1.75 -16.00 -25.64
N THR A 258 -2.58 -15.23 -26.34
CA THR A 258 -2.16 -14.07 -27.14
C THR A 258 -2.75 -12.78 -26.56
N MET A 259 -2.17 -11.63 -26.91
CA MET A 259 -2.70 -10.34 -26.46
C MET A 259 -4.07 -10.04 -27.06
N GLU A 260 -4.33 -10.48 -28.29
CA GLU A 260 -5.65 -10.40 -28.93
C GLU A 260 -6.68 -11.18 -28.11
N ALA A 261 -6.38 -12.41 -27.72
CA ALA A 261 -7.29 -13.22 -26.90
C ALA A 261 -7.57 -12.55 -25.54
N LEU A 262 -6.56 -11.91 -24.93
CA LEU A 262 -6.73 -11.15 -23.69
C LEU A 262 -7.61 -9.90 -23.89
N ALA A 263 -7.41 -9.16 -24.98
CA ALA A 263 -8.21 -7.99 -25.34
C ALA A 263 -9.66 -8.36 -25.70
N GLN A 264 -9.85 -9.46 -26.43
CA GLN A 264 -11.16 -10.01 -26.81
C GLN A 264 -12.01 -10.43 -25.60
N SER A 265 -11.35 -10.78 -24.48
CA SER A 265 -11.99 -11.32 -23.28
C SER A 265 -11.89 -10.42 -22.07
N VAL A 266 -11.68 -9.11 -22.27
CA VAL A 266 -11.73 -8.12 -21.18
C VAL A 266 -13.08 -8.11 -20.49
N HIS A 267 -13.07 -7.73 -19.22
CA HIS A 267 -14.23 -7.71 -18.35
C HIS A 267 -14.16 -6.54 -17.37
N LEU A 268 -15.25 -6.25 -16.65
CA LEU A 268 -15.20 -5.33 -15.51
C LEU A 268 -14.25 -5.88 -14.42
N PRO A 269 -13.56 -5.03 -13.66
CA PRO A 269 -12.58 -5.47 -12.67
C PRO A 269 -13.18 -6.45 -11.66
N THR A 270 -12.41 -7.46 -11.31
CA THR A 270 -12.74 -8.40 -10.23
C THR A 270 -11.89 -8.09 -9.00
N ARG A 271 -12.17 -8.76 -7.88
CA ARG A 271 -11.29 -8.70 -6.70
C ARG A 271 -9.86 -9.10 -7.04
N THR A 272 -9.67 -10.11 -7.91
CA THR A 272 -8.34 -10.56 -8.37
C THR A 272 -7.58 -9.45 -9.08
N SER A 273 -8.27 -8.68 -9.93
CA SER A 273 -7.64 -7.57 -10.68
C SER A 273 -7.05 -6.52 -9.73
N CYS A 274 -7.84 -6.10 -8.72
CA CYS A 274 -7.40 -5.14 -7.71
C CYS A 274 -6.25 -5.68 -6.85
N LEU A 275 -6.38 -6.93 -6.40
CA LEU A 275 -5.45 -7.55 -5.46
C LEU A 275 -4.07 -7.85 -6.08
N ARG A 276 -3.93 -7.83 -7.41
CA ARG A 276 -2.62 -7.90 -8.09
C ARG A 276 -1.59 -6.93 -7.48
N CYS A 277 -2.06 -5.73 -7.13
CA CYS A 277 -1.23 -4.68 -6.54
C CYS A 277 -1.54 -4.45 -5.06
N HIS A 278 -2.82 -4.48 -4.66
CA HIS A 278 -3.21 -4.13 -3.30
C HIS A 278 -2.85 -5.20 -2.27
N ALA A 279 -2.87 -6.49 -2.63
CA ALA A 279 -2.45 -7.57 -1.75
C ALA A 279 -0.94 -7.66 -1.59
N THR A 280 -0.17 -7.25 -2.61
CA THR A 280 1.28 -7.45 -2.69
C THR A 280 2.09 -6.21 -2.32
N ALA A 281 1.41 -5.14 -1.89
CA ALA A 281 2.06 -3.91 -1.46
C ALA A 281 3.04 -4.18 -0.31
N GLY A 282 4.21 -3.55 -0.35
CA GLY A 282 5.31 -3.81 0.60
C GLY A 282 6.25 -4.95 0.19
N GLY A 283 6.04 -5.56 -0.98
CA GLY A 283 6.96 -6.56 -1.57
C GLY A 283 6.51 -8.01 -1.40
N GLY A 284 5.35 -8.25 -0.79
CA GLY A 284 4.83 -9.60 -0.53
C GLY A 284 3.33 -9.59 -0.23
N ASP A 285 2.71 -10.77 -0.30
CA ASP A 285 1.28 -10.95 -0.04
C ASP A 285 0.93 -10.69 1.43
N GLY A 286 -0.08 -9.85 1.67
CA GLY A 286 -0.49 -9.40 3.01
C GLY A 286 0.57 -8.59 3.76
N THR A 287 1.67 -8.18 3.13
CA THR A 287 2.79 -7.53 3.81
C THR A 287 2.39 -6.15 4.36
N LYS A 288 1.96 -5.23 3.49
CA LYS A 288 1.63 -3.85 3.90
C LYS A 288 0.22 -3.71 4.44
N ARG A 289 -0.80 -4.16 3.69
CA ARG A 289 -2.20 -4.07 4.09
C ARG A 289 -2.58 -5.34 4.83
N GLY A 290 -2.66 -5.28 6.15
CA GLY A 290 -2.94 -6.46 6.96
C GLY A 290 -4.38 -6.98 6.82
N ASP A 291 -5.28 -6.16 6.30
CA ASP A 291 -6.68 -6.46 6.02
C ASP A 291 -6.95 -6.95 4.59
N LEU A 292 -5.93 -6.98 3.72
CA LEU A 292 -6.06 -7.42 2.33
C LEU A 292 -4.90 -8.34 1.93
N ASN A 293 -5.22 -9.47 1.31
CA ASN A 293 -4.25 -10.42 0.77
C ASN A 293 -4.84 -11.12 -0.46
N LYS A 294 -4.11 -12.02 -1.13
CA LYS A 294 -4.64 -12.70 -2.34
C LYS A 294 -5.85 -13.59 -2.05
N THR A 295 -5.98 -14.14 -0.85
CA THR A 295 -7.18 -14.89 -0.43
C THR A 295 -8.43 -14.01 -0.42
N SER A 296 -8.30 -12.69 -0.29
CA SER A 296 -9.42 -11.74 -0.42
C SER A 296 -10.08 -11.74 -1.81
N ALA A 297 -9.52 -12.43 -2.81
CA ALA A 297 -10.20 -12.66 -4.09
C ALA A 297 -11.42 -13.60 -3.93
N ASN A 298 -11.31 -14.57 -3.02
CA ASN A 298 -12.35 -15.54 -2.69
C ASN A 298 -12.26 -15.91 -1.19
N PRO A 299 -12.58 -14.96 -0.29
CA PRO A 299 -12.37 -15.18 1.13
C PRO A 299 -13.47 -16.05 1.73
N SER A 300 -13.16 -16.69 2.86
CA SER A 300 -14.19 -17.23 3.74
C SER A 300 -14.98 -16.10 4.39
N VAL A 301 -16.17 -16.41 4.91
CA VAL A 301 -16.99 -15.44 5.66
C VAL A 301 -16.29 -14.94 6.93
N THR A 302 -15.41 -15.76 7.53
CA THR A 302 -14.66 -15.37 8.73
C THR A 302 -13.51 -14.42 8.41
N SER A 303 -12.92 -14.52 7.21
CA SER A 303 -11.94 -13.55 6.72
C SER A 303 -12.63 -12.22 6.42
N ASP A 304 -13.60 -12.22 5.49
CA ASP A 304 -14.40 -11.04 5.14
C ASP A 304 -15.82 -11.45 4.70
N PHE A 305 -16.83 -11.04 5.47
CA PHE A 305 -18.24 -11.31 5.16
C PHE A 305 -18.71 -10.60 3.87
N HIS A 306 -18.24 -9.38 3.62
CA HIS A 306 -18.70 -8.58 2.50
C HIS A 306 -18.18 -9.13 1.17
N MET A 307 -16.91 -9.53 1.12
CA MET A 307 -16.28 -10.06 -0.10
C MET A 307 -16.47 -11.57 -0.29
N SER A 308 -16.83 -12.32 0.75
CA SER A 308 -16.98 -13.78 0.63
C SER A 308 -18.11 -14.16 -0.32
N PRO A 309 -17.92 -15.14 -1.22
CA PRO A 309 -19.02 -15.69 -2.03
C PRO A 309 -20.14 -16.33 -1.23
N ASN A 310 -19.88 -16.74 0.01
CA ASN A 310 -20.87 -17.28 0.93
C ASN A 310 -21.48 -16.19 1.85
N GLY A 311 -21.06 -14.93 1.69
CA GLY A 311 -21.56 -13.75 2.40
C GLY A 311 -22.29 -12.80 1.44
N ALA A 312 -21.90 -11.52 1.42
CA ALA A 312 -22.49 -10.54 0.50
C ALA A 312 -21.92 -10.59 -0.93
N ASN A 313 -20.77 -11.27 -1.12
CA ASN A 313 -20.07 -11.45 -2.39
C ASN A 313 -19.81 -10.16 -3.19
N LEU A 314 -19.54 -9.05 -2.49
CA LEU A 314 -19.28 -7.75 -3.09
C LEU A 314 -17.91 -7.70 -3.78
N LEU A 315 -17.85 -6.98 -4.90
CA LEU A 315 -16.62 -6.57 -5.56
C LEU A 315 -16.08 -5.29 -4.89
N CYS A 316 -14.82 -4.95 -5.15
CA CYS A 316 -14.19 -3.75 -4.57
C CYS A 316 -14.97 -2.48 -4.92
N GLN A 317 -15.34 -2.34 -6.19
CA GLN A 317 -16.06 -1.19 -6.74
C GLN A 317 -17.53 -1.09 -6.27
N ASP A 318 -18.09 -2.13 -5.65
CA ASP A 318 -19.42 -2.03 -5.05
C ASP A 318 -19.38 -1.06 -3.85
N CYS A 319 -18.27 -1.03 -3.11
CA CYS A 319 -18.04 -0.04 -2.05
C CYS A 319 -17.27 1.18 -2.58
N HIS A 320 -16.21 0.95 -3.35
CA HIS A 320 -15.38 1.98 -3.97
C HIS A 320 -16.00 2.46 -5.29
N GLN A 321 -17.20 3.05 -5.18
CA GLN A 321 -17.99 3.47 -6.34
C GLN A 321 -17.19 4.40 -7.25
N THR A 322 -16.87 3.90 -8.43
CA THR A 322 -15.95 4.52 -9.38
C THR A 322 -16.73 5.33 -10.40
N GLU A 323 -16.28 6.56 -10.64
CA GLU A 323 -16.82 7.43 -11.69
C GLU A 323 -15.66 7.99 -12.50
N ASN A 324 -15.75 7.94 -13.83
CA ASN A 324 -14.70 8.40 -14.74
C ASN A 324 -13.29 7.85 -14.38
N HIS A 325 -13.23 6.57 -14.00
CA HIS A 325 -12.01 5.88 -13.53
C HIS A 325 -11.34 6.46 -12.27
N GLN A 326 -12.00 7.37 -11.55
CA GLN A 326 -11.56 7.84 -10.24
C GLN A 326 -12.17 6.95 -9.16
N ILE A 327 -11.31 6.33 -8.35
CA ILE A 327 -11.69 5.32 -7.36
C ILE A 327 -11.55 5.93 -5.96
N PRO A 328 -12.66 6.34 -5.31
CA PRO A 328 -12.59 6.93 -3.97
C PRO A 328 -12.17 5.88 -2.95
N GLY A 329 -11.45 6.29 -1.91
CA GLY A 329 -10.89 5.38 -0.93
C GLY A 329 -9.66 5.95 -0.24
N ARG A 330 -9.79 6.24 1.05
CA ARG A 330 -8.73 6.80 1.87
C ARG A 330 -8.44 5.95 3.11
N GLY A 331 -7.17 5.96 3.49
CA GLY A 331 -6.66 5.45 4.75
C GLY A 331 -5.67 6.43 5.36
N ILE A 332 -5.15 6.12 6.55
CA ILE A 332 -4.32 7.05 7.33
C ILE A 332 -2.97 7.36 6.65
N ASP A 333 -2.39 6.39 5.95
CA ASP A 333 -1.13 6.55 5.22
C ASP A 333 -1.30 7.06 3.78
N LEU A 334 -2.56 7.24 3.33
CA LEU A 334 -2.88 7.77 2.01
C LEU A 334 -2.99 9.30 2.10
N ARG A 335 -2.33 9.98 1.15
CA ARG A 335 -2.28 11.44 1.11
C ARG A 335 -3.29 12.00 0.11
N PRO A 336 -3.24 11.58 -1.16
CA PRO A 336 -4.17 12.12 -2.13
C PRO A 336 -5.52 11.42 -2.02
N SER A 337 -6.57 12.18 -2.31
CA SER A 337 -7.94 11.69 -2.42
C SER A 337 -8.42 11.91 -3.86
N GLU A 338 -9.20 10.99 -4.41
CA GLU A 338 -9.81 11.14 -5.74
C GLU A 338 -11.26 10.67 -5.75
N GLY A 339 -12.00 11.11 -6.77
CA GLY A 339 -13.36 10.66 -7.01
C GLY A 339 -14.37 11.28 -6.05
N GLY A 340 -15.46 10.54 -5.86
CA GLY A 340 -16.59 10.94 -5.04
C GLY A 340 -16.35 10.75 -3.54
N ALA A 341 -17.44 10.57 -2.80
CA ALA A 341 -17.37 10.37 -1.36
C ALA A 341 -16.68 9.05 -0.99
N GLU A 342 -15.97 9.07 0.13
CA GLU A 342 -15.34 7.90 0.74
C GLU A 342 -16.38 6.82 1.11
N PRO A 343 -16.05 5.52 0.98
CA PRO A 343 -16.95 4.44 1.37
C PRO A 343 -17.26 4.48 2.87
N ALA A 344 -18.53 4.45 3.24
CA ALA A 344 -18.97 4.43 4.63
C ALA A 344 -19.87 3.24 4.92
N CYS A 345 -19.76 2.65 6.12
CA CYS A 345 -20.66 1.58 6.55
C CYS A 345 -22.14 2.00 6.48
N THR A 346 -22.41 3.28 6.71
CA THR A 346 -23.75 3.86 6.69
C THR A 346 -24.36 4.02 5.30
N ASP A 347 -23.59 3.75 4.23
CA ASP A 347 -24.12 3.69 2.87
C ASP A 347 -25.04 2.46 2.67
N CYS A 348 -24.85 1.42 3.48
CA CYS A 348 -25.67 0.20 3.46
C CYS A 348 -26.38 -0.09 4.79
N HIS A 349 -25.77 0.32 5.91
CA HIS A 349 -26.27 0.05 7.25
C HIS A 349 -26.93 1.28 7.85
N LYS A 350 -27.93 1.07 8.73
CA LYS A 350 -28.51 2.16 9.51
C LYS A 350 -27.44 2.73 10.46
N GLN A 351 -27.53 4.03 10.77
CA GLN A 351 -26.66 4.67 11.76
C GLN A 351 -26.75 4.04 13.16
N ALA A 352 -27.94 3.50 13.49
CA ALA A 352 -28.21 2.74 14.71
C ALA A 352 -28.63 1.30 14.31
N PRO A 353 -27.67 0.44 13.92
CA PRO A 353 -27.99 -0.86 13.33
C PRO A 353 -28.33 -1.93 14.38
N HIS A 354 -28.06 -1.68 15.66
CA HIS A 354 -28.20 -2.67 16.72
C HIS A 354 -29.56 -2.58 17.41
N SER A 355 -30.07 -3.71 17.91
CA SER A 355 -31.23 -3.71 18.82
C SER A 355 -30.88 -3.13 20.19
N ASN A 356 -29.60 -3.22 20.60
CA ASN A 356 -29.10 -2.67 21.85
C ASN A 356 -28.83 -1.16 21.70
N SER A 357 -29.57 -0.34 22.45
CA SER A 357 -29.43 1.12 22.43
C SER A 357 -28.07 1.62 22.91
N GLY A 358 -27.44 0.92 23.86
CA GLY A 358 -26.08 1.22 24.32
C GLY A 358 -25.05 1.09 23.18
N LEU A 359 -25.14 0.02 22.38
CA LEU A 359 -24.26 -0.13 21.19
C LEU A 359 -24.50 0.98 20.16
N ASN A 360 -25.76 1.39 19.97
CA ASN A 360 -26.08 2.52 19.09
C ASN A 360 -25.53 3.85 19.62
N GLN A 361 -25.49 4.06 20.93
CA GLN A 361 -24.86 5.27 21.52
C GLN A 361 -23.35 5.30 21.23
N HIS A 362 -22.67 4.15 21.24
CA HIS A 362 -21.24 4.06 20.96
C HIS A 362 -20.88 4.52 19.54
N THR A 363 -21.76 4.38 18.55
CA THR A 363 -21.46 4.74 17.15
C THR A 363 -21.18 6.24 16.95
N SER A 364 -21.53 7.08 17.95
CA SER A 364 -21.17 8.49 18.00
C SER A 364 -19.68 8.74 18.30
N ARG A 365 -19.00 7.82 18.99
CA ARG A 365 -17.60 7.97 19.46
C ARG A 365 -16.66 6.86 19.00
N VAL A 366 -17.19 5.72 18.56
CA VAL A 366 -16.44 4.53 18.12
C VAL A 366 -16.84 4.20 16.69
N ALA A 367 -15.84 4.05 15.81
CA ALA A 367 -16.08 3.66 14.43
C ALA A 367 -16.57 2.21 14.33
N CYS A 368 -17.42 1.91 13.34
CA CYS A 368 -17.94 0.55 13.12
C CYS A 368 -16.81 -0.47 12.99
N GLN A 369 -15.74 -0.10 12.28
CA GLN A 369 -14.55 -0.90 12.05
C GLN A 369 -13.91 -1.38 13.36
N THR A 370 -13.91 -0.56 14.42
CA THR A 370 -13.30 -0.90 15.72
C THR A 370 -13.94 -2.15 16.33
N CYS A 371 -15.25 -2.32 16.18
CA CYS A 371 -15.97 -3.48 16.69
C CYS A 371 -16.06 -4.62 15.68
N HIS A 372 -16.14 -4.30 14.38
CA HIS A 372 -16.40 -5.28 13.32
C HIS A 372 -15.13 -5.81 12.63
N ILE A 373 -13.95 -5.28 12.95
CA ILE A 373 -12.64 -5.78 12.52
C ILE A 373 -11.79 -6.03 13.77
N PRO A 374 -12.09 -7.08 14.55
CA PRO A 374 -11.42 -7.34 15.82
C PRO A 374 -9.96 -7.78 15.64
N THR A 375 -9.66 -8.44 14.52
CA THR A 375 -8.32 -8.86 14.11
C THR A 375 -8.11 -8.64 12.62
N TYR A 376 -6.86 -8.48 12.21
CA TYR A 376 -6.42 -8.47 10.82
C TYR A 376 -5.25 -9.46 10.63
N GLY A 377 -4.81 -9.65 9.39
CA GLY A 377 -3.76 -10.62 9.06
C GLY A 377 -4.25 -12.06 9.18
N LYS A 378 -5.55 -12.33 9.01
CA LYS A 378 -6.20 -13.61 9.32
C LYS A 378 -5.72 -14.79 8.45
N ASP A 379 -5.50 -14.56 7.15
CA ASP A 379 -5.24 -15.68 6.22
C ASP A 379 -3.75 -15.97 6.00
N THR A 380 -2.90 -14.94 5.90
CA THR A 380 -1.47 -15.08 5.54
C THR A 380 -0.51 -14.37 6.50
N GLY A 381 -1.04 -13.80 7.59
CA GLY A 381 -0.30 -12.89 8.45
C GLY A 381 0.14 -11.60 7.74
N THR A 382 0.76 -10.71 8.48
CA THR A 382 1.15 -9.37 8.02
C THR A 382 2.45 -8.94 8.68
N GLU A 383 3.26 -8.16 7.95
CA GLU A 383 4.48 -7.59 8.51
C GLU A 383 4.12 -6.48 9.52
N MET A 384 4.71 -6.59 10.71
CA MET A 384 4.56 -5.70 11.86
C MET A 384 5.81 -4.84 12.07
N SER A 385 6.98 -5.35 11.71
CA SER A 385 8.19 -4.56 11.60
C SER A 385 9.16 -5.08 10.55
N ARG A 386 10.03 -4.18 10.09
CA ARG A 386 11.13 -4.52 9.18
C ARG A 386 12.44 -3.86 9.62
N ASP A 387 13.42 -4.65 9.98
CA ASP A 387 14.74 -4.16 10.39
C ASP A 387 15.70 -4.08 9.19
N TRP A 388 16.19 -2.87 8.91
CA TRP A 388 17.16 -2.61 7.83
C TRP A 388 18.62 -2.53 8.30
N THR A 389 18.91 -2.77 9.58
CA THR A 389 20.27 -2.71 10.13
C THR A 389 21.13 -3.91 9.74
N GLU A 390 20.50 -5.05 9.47
CA GLU A 390 21.14 -6.29 9.03
C GLU A 390 20.46 -6.84 7.76
N PRO A 391 20.56 -6.14 6.60
CA PRO A 391 19.83 -6.56 5.41
C PRO A 391 20.48 -7.79 4.76
N GLU A 392 19.66 -8.65 4.16
CA GLU A 392 20.09 -9.86 3.45
C GLU A 392 19.95 -9.72 1.94
N TRP A 393 20.90 -10.30 1.19
CA TRP A 393 20.84 -10.30 -0.26
C TRP A 393 19.85 -11.37 -0.76
N ASN A 394 18.81 -10.94 -1.47
CA ASN A 394 17.83 -11.81 -2.10
C ASN A 394 17.88 -11.66 -3.64
N PRO A 395 18.41 -12.64 -4.40
CA PRO A 395 18.44 -12.58 -5.87
C PRO A 395 17.04 -12.63 -6.50
N GLY A 396 16.04 -13.21 -5.80
CA GLY A 396 14.64 -13.23 -6.23
C GLY A 396 13.89 -11.92 -5.95
N GLY A 397 14.47 -11.02 -5.16
CA GLY A 397 13.88 -9.73 -4.79
C GLY A 397 13.48 -8.90 -6.02
N CYS A 398 12.41 -8.12 -5.86
CA CYS A 398 11.91 -7.22 -6.91
C CYS A 398 11.59 -7.91 -8.25
N GLN A 399 10.92 -9.06 -8.24
CA GLN A 399 10.62 -9.88 -9.44
C GLN A 399 11.87 -10.47 -10.13
N GLY A 400 12.86 -10.91 -9.35
CA GLY A 400 14.09 -11.52 -9.87
C GLY A 400 15.16 -10.51 -10.29
N GLN A 401 15.04 -9.26 -9.84
CA GLN A 401 15.98 -8.19 -10.15
C GLN A 401 17.17 -8.15 -9.18
N GLY A 402 17.08 -8.88 -8.07
CA GLY A 402 18.04 -8.83 -6.98
C GLY A 402 17.82 -7.61 -6.09
N ALA A 403 17.68 -7.83 -4.78
CA ALA A 403 17.50 -6.76 -3.82
C ALA A 403 18.05 -7.12 -2.46
N TRP A 404 18.43 -6.12 -1.70
CA TRP A 404 18.61 -6.23 -0.26
C TRP A 404 17.25 -6.15 0.41
N ILE A 405 16.96 -7.09 1.31
CA ILE A 405 15.72 -7.14 2.07
C ILE A 405 16.02 -6.98 3.55
N GLY A 406 15.20 -6.20 4.25
CA GLY A 406 15.26 -6.12 5.71
C GLY A 406 14.65 -7.37 6.36
N THR A 407 14.99 -7.59 7.62
CA THR A 407 14.44 -8.71 8.41
C THR A 407 13.01 -8.39 8.79
N GLU A 408 12.06 -9.19 8.30
CA GLU A 408 10.62 -9.00 8.50
C GLU A 408 10.14 -9.76 9.75
N VAL A 409 9.39 -9.08 10.63
CA VAL A 409 8.60 -9.73 11.68
C VAL A 409 7.15 -9.74 11.25
N ARG A 410 6.56 -10.94 11.14
CA ARG A 410 5.16 -11.14 10.73
C ARG A 410 4.34 -11.77 11.83
N GLU A 411 3.10 -11.35 11.94
CA GLU A 411 2.12 -11.90 12.88
C GLU A 411 0.80 -12.25 12.18
N ILE A 412 0.02 -13.16 12.78
CA ILE A 412 -1.30 -13.60 12.31
C ILE A 412 -2.35 -13.22 13.35
N ASP A 413 -3.59 -12.96 12.90
CA ASP A 413 -4.72 -12.60 13.78
C ASP A 413 -4.42 -11.45 14.75
N VAL A 414 -3.75 -10.41 14.22
CA VAL A 414 -3.26 -9.28 15.00
C VAL A 414 -4.43 -8.40 15.44
N LYS A 415 -4.43 -8.02 16.71
CA LYS A 415 -5.37 -7.04 17.25
C LYS A 415 -4.93 -5.63 16.84
N PRO A 416 -5.82 -4.80 16.25
CA PRO A 416 -5.50 -3.42 15.93
C PRO A 416 -5.14 -2.59 17.16
N GLU A 417 -4.28 -1.61 16.93
CA GLU A 417 -4.16 -0.48 17.83
C GLU A 417 -5.35 0.47 17.65
N TYR A 418 -5.83 1.06 18.73
CA TYR A 418 -6.97 1.98 18.67
C TYR A 418 -6.49 3.41 18.87
N ARG A 419 -6.88 4.32 17.97
CA ARG A 419 -6.58 5.76 18.07
C ARG A 419 -7.79 6.59 17.67
N PHE A 420 -7.84 7.81 18.20
CA PHE A 420 -8.77 8.81 17.68
C PHE A 420 -8.38 9.20 16.26
N TRP A 421 -9.37 9.25 15.38
CA TRP A 421 -9.21 9.73 14.02
C TRP A 421 -10.41 10.61 13.64
N ASN A 422 -10.13 11.81 13.14
CA ASN A 422 -11.12 12.81 12.71
C ASN A 422 -11.25 12.89 11.18
N GLY A 423 -10.63 11.95 10.44
CA GLY A 423 -10.57 11.95 8.98
C GLY A 423 -9.25 12.49 8.41
N GLN A 424 -8.50 13.28 9.18
CA GLN A 424 -7.23 13.84 8.75
C GLN A 424 -6.03 13.01 9.22
N SER A 425 -4.91 13.13 8.53
CA SER A 425 -3.69 12.38 8.86
C SER A 425 -2.47 13.28 8.78
N TYR A 426 -1.50 13.06 9.68
CA TYR A 426 -0.16 13.54 9.45
C TYR A 426 0.57 12.49 8.63
N VAL A 427 1.26 12.92 7.57
CA VAL A 427 2.14 12.05 6.81
C VAL A 427 3.43 12.79 6.52
N TYR A 428 4.56 12.14 6.76
CA TYR A 428 5.86 12.72 6.52
C TYR A 428 6.03 13.09 5.03
N ASP A 429 6.47 14.33 4.81
CA ASP A 429 6.83 14.90 3.52
C ASP A 429 8.34 14.87 3.37
N SER A 430 8.84 14.08 2.42
CA SER A 430 10.28 13.89 2.18
C SER A 430 11.02 15.17 1.78
N ARG A 431 10.29 16.23 1.43
CA ARG A 431 10.84 17.56 1.14
C ARG A 431 11.19 18.36 2.40
N GLN A 432 10.78 17.88 3.58
CA GLN A 432 10.97 18.54 4.87
C GLN A 432 11.89 17.71 5.78
N PRO A 433 12.61 18.34 6.72
CA PRO A 433 13.33 17.60 7.76
C PRO A 433 12.33 16.84 8.64
N ILE A 434 12.75 15.66 9.11
CA ILE A 434 12.02 14.90 10.12
C ILE A 434 12.70 15.07 11.48
N THR A 435 11.92 15.20 12.53
CA THR A 435 12.40 15.24 13.92
C THR A 435 11.78 14.08 14.67
N ALA A 436 12.54 13.49 15.59
CA ALA A 436 12.01 12.46 16.48
C ALA A 436 10.94 13.06 17.41
N ASP A 437 9.91 12.28 17.65
CA ASP A 437 8.94 12.51 18.71
C ASP A 437 9.63 12.40 20.10
N PRO A 438 9.00 12.86 21.20
CA PRO A 438 9.62 12.84 22.54
C PRO A 438 10.08 11.47 23.04
N ASP A 439 9.53 10.39 22.47
CA ASP A 439 9.90 9.00 22.74
C ASP A 439 11.05 8.48 21.86
N GLY A 440 11.60 9.34 20.98
CA GLY A 440 12.67 8.99 20.05
C GLY A 440 12.20 8.38 18.73
N VAL A 441 10.89 8.23 18.52
CA VAL A 441 10.32 7.63 17.30
C VAL A 441 10.22 8.66 16.18
N TYR A 442 10.53 8.25 14.95
CA TYR A 442 10.33 9.08 13.76
C TYR A 442 9.00 8.71 13.10
N THR A 443 7.93 9.44 13.40
CA THR A 443 6.61 9.15 12.84
C THR A 443 6.56 9.43 11.33
N MET A 444 6.30 8.37 10.55
CA MET A 444 6.07 8.48 9.09
C MET A 444 4.63 8.81 8.73
N ALA A 445 3.66 8.27 9.46
CA ALA A 445 2.24 8.57 9.28
C ALA A 445 1.49 8.31 10.59
N ARG A 446 0.49 9.14 10.90
CA ARG A 446 -0.41 8.93 12.05
C ARG A 446 -1.78 9.55 11.84
N ALA A 447 -2.78 8.98 12.53
CA ALA A 447 -4.10 9.58 12.64
C ALA A 447 -4.03 10.93 13.38
N LEU A 448 -4.80 11.91 12.92
CA LEU A 448 -5.10 13.13 13.67
C LEU A 448 -6.48 13.04 14.30
N GLY A 449 -6.65 13.73 15.42
CA GLY A 449 -7.90 13.78 16.17
C GLY A 449 -7.70 13.47 17.65
N SER A 450 -8.73 13.76 18.44
CA SER A 450 -8.78 13.57 19.88
C SER A 450 -10.15 13.06 20.32
N ILE A 451 -10.36 13.01 21.64
CA ILE A 451 -11.67 12.77 22.22
C ILE A 451 -12.70 13.89 21.90
N ASP A 452 -12.28 15.04 21.41
CA ASP A 452 -13.19 16.16 21.16
C ASP A 452 -13.71 16.18 19.72
N ASP A 453 -12.90 15.73 18.76
CA ASP A 453 -13.18 15.86 17.32
C ASP A 453 -13.07 14.54 16.53
N GLY A 454 -12.60 13.46 17.16
CA GLY A 454 -12.40 12.16 16.52
C GLY A 454 -13.31 11.06 17.05
N LYS A 455 -13.37 9.96 16.29
CA LYS A 455 -13.86 8.64 16.75
C LYS A 455 -12.68 7.68 16.93
N ILE A 456 -12.86 6.64 17.74
CA ILE A 456 -11.87 5.56 17.88
C ILE A 456 -11.94 4.65 16.65
N TYR A 457 -10.82 4.50 15.94
CA TYR A 457 -10.63 3.60 14.79
C TYR A 457 -9.56 2.53 15.06
N PRO A 458 -9.67 1.34 14.42
CA PRO A 458 -8.62 0.33 14.44
C PRO A 458 -7.52 0.69 13.43
N ILE A 459 -6.27 0.51 13.83
CA ILE A 459 -5.09 0.87 13.04
C ILE A 459 -4.07 -0.26 13.14
N LYS A 460 -3.51 -0.64 11.98
CA LYS A 460 -2.25 -1.37 11.92
C LYS A 460 -1.11 -0.37 12.08
N VAL A 461 -0.23 -0.60 13.06
CA VAL A 461 1.01 0.15 13.24
C VAL A 461 2.18 -0.71 12.74
N HIS A 462 3.14 -0.08 12.06
CA HIS A 462 4.31 -0.75 11.49
C HIS A 462 5.58 0.00 11.88
N TYR A 463 6.61 -0.72 12.29
CA TYR A 463 7.90 -0.19 12.73
C TYR A 463 9.04 -0.57 11.78
N SER A 464 10.09 0.23 11.73
CA SER A 464 11.31 -0.08 10.97
C SER A 464 12.56 0.39 11.69
#